data_AF-A0A831KHK6-F1
#
_entry.id   AF-A0A831KHK6-F1
#
_cell.length_a   1.000
_cell.length_b   1.000
_cell.length_c   1.000
_cell.angle_alpha   90.00
_cell.angle_beta   90.00
_cell.angle_gamma   90.00
#
_symmetry.space_group_name_H-M   'P 1'
#
loop_
_entity.id
_entity.type
_entity.pdbx_description
1 polymer ?
#
loop_
_entity_poly.entity_id
_entity_poly.type
_entity_poly.pdbx_seq_one_letter_code
_entity_poly.pdbx_strand_id
1 'polypeptide(L)'
;LPGEKNGLLPSPEWKRATRHQPWYPGETLINGIGQGFTLVTPLQLAAATATLATHGRRVVPHLLYATRDPATGRLSVVPPRHLPAILLSHPSYWKDVITSMTDVVGNIHGTAHAIDRGLRYTVAGKTGTAQLFGTGQGAYRDEATVPRRLRDNALFIGFAPAENPRIVVAVIVEHGGYGGVTAAPIARKVMDEYLLKEGR
;
A
#
# COMPACT_ATOMS: atom_id res chain seq x y z
N LEU A 1 -2.74 3.70 -16.35
CA LEU A 1 -3.70 4.77 -16.73
C LEU A 1 -2.95 5.87 -17.48
N PRO A 2 -3.60 6.69 -18.33
CA PRO A 2 -2.94 7.86 -18.93
C PRO A 2 -2.29 8.73 -17.84
N GLY A 3 -1.02 9.08 -18.01
CA GLY A 3 -0.27 9.88 -17.03
C GLY A 3 0.30 9.11 -15.82
N GLU A 4 0.10 7.79 -15.73
CA GLU A 4 0.71 6.97 -14.67
C GLU A 4 2.24 6.93 -14.82
N LYS A 5 2.96 7.24 -13.73
CA LYS A 5 4.42 7.11 -13.68
C LYS A 5 4.80 5.64 -13.45
N ASN A 6 5.92 5.21 -14.03
CA ASN A 6 6.40 3.83 -13.91
C ASN A 6 6.93 3.46 -12.51
N GLY A 7 7.20 4.45 -11.65
CA GLY A 7 7.98 4.22 -10.43
C GLY A 7 9.42 3.80 -10.76
N LEU A 8 10.10 3.22 -9.78
CA LEU A 8 11.45 2.69 -9.88
C LEU A 8 11.64 1.58 -8.85
N LEU A 9 11.86 0.35 -9.31
CA LEU A 9 12.44 -0.72 -8.50
C LEU A 9 13.92 -0.83 -8.91
N PRO A 10 14.87 -0.43 -8.05
CA PRO A 10 16.27 -0.36 -8.43
C PRO A 10 16.88 -1.74 -8.61
N SER A 11 17.82 -1.85 -9.54
CA SER A 11 18.64 -3.04 -9.78
C SER A 11 20.11 -2.67 -9.98
N PRO A 12 21.05 -3.63 -9.87
CA PRO A 12 22.45 -3.40 -10.21
C PRO A 12 22.64 -2.84 -11.62
N GLU A 13 21.87 -3.34 -12.60
CA GLU A 13 21.91 -2.90 -13.99
C GLU A 13 21.42 -1.46 -14.12
N TRP A 14 20.29 -1.13 -13.49
CA TRP A 14 19.76 0.23 -13.46
C TRP A 14 20.77 1.21 -12.88
N LYS A 15 21.41 0.86 -11.75
CA LYS A 15 22.37 1.74 -11.09
C LYS A 15 23.62 1.95 -11.94
N ARG A 16 24.14 0.88 -12.56
CA ARG A 16 25.28 0.98 -13.47
C ARG A 16 24.96 1.89 -14.67
N ALA A 17 23.78 1.77 -15.24
CA ALA A 17 23.37 2.54 -16.41
C ALA A 17 23.10 4.02 -16.12
N THR A 18 22.55 4.35 -14.93
CA THR A 18 22.07 5.70 -14.62
C THR A 18 22.99 6.50 -13.70
N ARG A 19 23.75 5.82 -12.83
CA ARG A 19 24.65 6.45 -11.84
C ARG A 19 26.13 6.18 -12.11
N HIS A 20 26.45 5.35 -13.10
CA HIS A 20 27.82 4.93 -13.42
C HIS A 20 28.58 4.36 -12.20
N GLN A 21 27.86 3.65 -11.33
CA GLN A 21 28.40 3.07 -10.10
C GLN A 21 27.96 1.61 -9.94
N PRO A 22 28.77 0.77 -9.28
CA PRO A 22 28.37 -0.58 -8.92
C PRO A 22 27.28 -0.56 -7.83
N TRP A 23 26.56 -1.67 -7.69
CA TRP A 23 25.66 -1.90 -6.56
C TRP A 23 26.46 -2.18 -5.29
N TYR A 24 26.19 -1.46 -4.22
CA TYR A 24 26.82 -1.69 -2.92
C TYR A 24 25.93 -2.57 -2.04
N PRO A 25 26.48 -3.52 -1.27
CA PRO A 25 25.67 -4.44 -0.45
C PRO A 25 24.68 -3.73 0.49
N GLY A 26 25.05 -2.57 1.04
CA GLY A 26 24.17 -1.78 1.91
C GLY A 26 22.89 -1.27 1.22
N GLU A 27 22.89 -1.14 -0.10
CA GLU A 27 21.72 -0.70 -0.87
C GLU A 27 20.64 -1.78 -0.94
N THR A 28 21.02 -3.06 -0.89
CA THR A 28 20.07 -4.17 -0.76
C THR A 28 19.31 -4.07 0.56
N LEU A 29 20.01 -3.74 1.66
CA LEU A 29 19.40 -3.63 2.99
C LEU A 29 18.38 -2.49 3.05
N ILE A 30 18.75 -1.33 2.52
CA ILE A 30 17.87 -0.14 2.48
C ILE A 30 16.67 -0.38 1.55
N ASN A 31 16.91 -1.05 0.41
CA ASN A 31 15.83 -1.40 -0.52
C ASN A 31 14.84 -2.39 0.12
N GLY A 32 15.30 -3.30 0.98
CA GLY A 32 14.46 -4.28 1.67
C GLY A 32 13.38 -3.66 2.57
N ILE A 33 13.56 -2.42 3.02
CA ILE A 33 12.57 -1.65 3.78
C ILE A 33 11.81 -0.60 2.92
N GLY A 34 11.97 -0.66 1.59
CA GLY A 34 11.30 0.23 0.65
C GLY A 34 11.88 1.65 0.58
N GLN A 35 13.13 1.84 1.01
CA GLN A 35 13.84 3.13 0.98
C GLN A 35 14.93 3.15 -0.11
N GLY A 36 15.70 4.24 -0.17
CA GLY A 36 16.80 4.39 -1.13
C GLY A 36 16.30 4.91 -2.48
N PHE A 37 16.54 4.15 -3.54
CA PHE A 37 16.11 4.53 -4.90
C PHE A 37 14.70 4.07 -5.26
N THR A 38 14.04 3.33 -4.37
CA THR A 38 12.71 2.77 -4.65
C THR A 38 11.66 3.87 -4.71
N LEU A 39 10.93 3.93 -5.83
CA LEU A 39 9.81 4.83 -6.05
C LEU A 39 8.60 3.99 -6.45
N VAL A 40 7.48 4.19 -5.78
CA VAL A 40 6.24 3.47 -6.05
C VAL A 40 5.07 4.44 -6.08
N THR A 41 4.13 4.23 -7.01
CA THR A 41 2.91 5.02 -7.06
C THR A 41 1.86 4.46 -6.08
N PRO A 42 0.90 5.28 -5.60
CA PRO A 42 -0.22 4.77 -4.80
C PRO A 42 -1.00 3.64 -5.50
N LEU A 43 -1.15 3.72 -6.83
CA LEU A 43 -1.84 2.68 -7.61
C LEU A 43 -1.05 1.37 -7.64
N GLN A 44 0.28 1.43 -7.74
CA GLN A 44 1.15 0.25 -7.64
C GLN A 44 1.07 -0.38 -6.24
N LEU A 45 1.05 0.44 -5.18
CA LEU A 45 0.84 -0.04 -3.82
C LEU A 45 -0.51 -0.75 -3.68
N ALA A 46 -1.60 -0.13 -4.14
CA ALA A 46 -2.94 -0.75 -4.12
C ALA A 46 -2.98 -2.08 -4.90
N ALA A 47 -2.35 -2.16 -6.08
CA ALA A 47 -2.28 -3.38 -6.87
C ALA A 47 -1.47 -4.49 -6.17
N ALA A 48 -0.35 -4.14 -5.53
CA ALA A 48 0.45 -5.07 -4.74
C ALA A 48 -0.34 -5.57 -3.51
N THR A 49 -1.04 -4.68 -2.81
CA THR A 49 -1.89 -5.04 -1.67
C THR A 49 -3.08 -5.92 -2.09
N ALA A 50 -3.69 -5.68 -3.26
CA ALA A 50 -4.71 -6.56 -3.81
C ALA A 50 -4.17 -7.96 -4.16
N THR A 51 -2.91 -8.04 -4.59
CA THR A 51 -2.23 -9.31 -4.84
C THR A 51 -2.04 -10.09 -3.54
N LEU A 52 -1.66 -9.42 -2.44
CA LEU A 52 -1.60 -10.03 -1.10
C LEU A 52 -2.98 -10.52 -0.65
N ALA A 53 -3.99 -9.65 -0.73
CA ALA A 53 -5.37 -9.94 -0.32
C ALA A 53 -5.99 -11.13 -1.07
N THR A 54 -5.54 -11.40 -2.29
CA THR A 54 -6.09 -12.46 -3.14
C THR A 54 -5.15 -13.66 -3.29
N HIS A 55 -4.14 -13.76 -2.42
CA HIS A 55 -3.16 -14.85 -2.36
C HIS A 55 -2.43 -15.09 -3.69
N GLY A 56 -1.95 -14.01 -4.30
CA GLY A 56 -1.15 -14.06 -5.53
C GLY A 56 -1.96 -13.98 -6.82
N ARG A 57 -3.30 -13.95 -6.76
CA ARG A 57 -4.12 -13.65 -7.94
C ARG A 57 -3.95 -12.19 -8.33
N ARG A 58 -3.80 -11.93 -9.63
CA ARG A 58 -3.45 -10.59 -10.12
C ARG A 58 -4.39 -10.17 -11.23
N VAL A 59 -4.84 -8.94 -11.14
CA VAL A 59 -5.66 -8.29 -12.14
C VAL A 59 -5.10 -6.90 -12.42
N VAL A 60 -5.34 -6.40 -13.61
CA VAL A 60 -4.98 -5.03 -13.96
C VAL A 60 -6.03 -4.07 -13.41
N PRO A 61 -5.64 -3.09 -12.58
CA PRO A 61 -6.55 -2.06 -12.11
C PRO A 61 -7.19 -1.33 -13.30
N HIS A 62 -8.52 -1.20 -13.28
CA HIS A 62 -9.28 -0.52 -14.31
C HIS A 62 -10.47 0.22 -13.67
N LEU A 63 -10.91 1.30 -14.32
CA LEU A 63 -12.02 2.14 -13.85
C LEU A 63 -13.34 1.80 -14.56
N LEU A 64 -13.25 1.39 -15.84
CA LEU A 64 -14.43 1.16 -16.68
C LEU A 64 -15.10 -0.16 -16.32
N TYR A 65 -16.27 -0.11 -15.70
CA TYR A 65 -17.07 -1.30 -15.41
C TYR A 65 -17.82 -1.82 -16.63
N ALA A 66 -18.51 -0.92 -17.35
CA ALA A 66 -19.31 -1.28 -18.52
C ALA A 66 -19.50 -0.08 -19.45
N THR A 67 -19.80 -0.35 -20.72
CA THR A 67 -20.26 0.65 -21.69
C THR A 67 -21.73 0.42 -22.01
N ARG A 68 -22.47 1.48 -22.31
CA ARG A 68 -23.88 1.40 -22.70
C ARG A 68 -24.02 1.90 -24.13
N ASP A 69 -24.58 1.08 -24.99
CA ASP A 69 -24.94 1.47 -26.34
C ASP A 69 -26.11 2.49 -26.28
N PRO A 70 -25.96 3.70 -26.84
CA PRO A 70 -26.99 4.72 -26.78
C PRO A 70 -28.22 4.41 -27.65
N ALA A 71 -28.08 3.61 -28.70
CA ALA A 71 -29.17 3.27 -29.62
C ALA A 71 -29.96 2.05 -29.14
N THR A 72 -29.26 1.01 -28.64
CA THR A 72 -29.91 -0.24 -28.20
C THR A 72 -30.13 -0.32 -26.70
N GLY A 73 -29.49 0.57 -25.91
CA GLY A 73 -29.49 0.50 -24.45
C GLY A 73 -28.69 -0.67 -23.87
N ARG A 74 -28.05 -1.49 -24.72
CA ARG A 74 -27.34 -2.71 -24.32
C ARG A 74 -26.11 -2.35 -23.48
N LEU A 75 -26.00 -3.00 -22.33
CA LEU A 75 -24.84 -2.89 -21.44
C LEU A 75 -23.79 -3.94 -21.83
N SER A 76 -22.55 -3.51 -22.06
CA SER A 76 -21.40 -4.38 -22.30
C SER A 76 -20.41 -4.22 -21.15
N VAL A 77 -20.41 -5.20 -20.23
CA VAL A 77 -19.49 -5.25 -19.09
C VAL A 77 -18.07 -5.52 -19.59
N VAL A 78 -17.10 -4.81 -19.02
CA VAL A 78 -15.68 -5.00 -19.29
C VAL A 78 -15.14 -6.04 -18.31
N PRO A 79 -14.69 -7.22 -18.77
CA PRO A 79 -14.17 -8.23 -17.87
C PRO A 79 -12.82 -7.83 -17.28
N PRO A 80 -12.50 -8.24 -16.04
CA PRO A 80 -11.17 -8.03 -15.47
C PRO A 80 -10.08 -8.68 -16.34
N ARG A 81 -8.99 -7.95 -16.57
CA ARG A 81 -7.81 -8.51 -17.24
C ARG A 81 -6.88 -9.13 -16.21
N HIS A 82 -6.73 -10.45 -16.28
CA HIS A 82 -5.84 -11.20 -15.39
C HIS A 82 -4.37 -11.07 -15.80
N LEU A 83 -3.49 -11.05 -14.81
CA LEU A 83 -2.03 -11.17 -14.97
C LEU A 83 -1.60 -12.55 -14.47
N PRO A 84 -0.40 -13.04 -14.86
CA PRO A 84 0.17 -14.25 -14.29
C PRO A 84 0.16 -14.19 -12.76
N ALA A 85 -0.41 -15.23 -12.15
CA ALA A 85 -0.49 -15.36 -10.70
C ALA A 85 0.90 -15.57 -10.10
N ILE A 86 1.08 -15.10 -8.87
CA ILE A 86 2.28 -15.40 -8.09
C ILE A 86 2.06 -16.74 -7.38
N LEU A 87 2.87 -17.72 -7.74
CA LEU A 87 2.89 -19.02 -7.09
C LEU A 87 4.06 -19.05 -6.11
N LEU A 88 3.75 -19.33 -4.84
CA LEU A 88 4.76 -19.51 -3.81
C LEU A 88 5.13 -20.98 -3.71
N SER A 89 6.39 -21.25 -3.35
CA SER A 89 6.84 -22.60 -3.01
C SER A 89 6.07 -23.17 -1.82
N HIS A 90 5.70 -22.31 -0.87
CA HIS A 90 4.88 -22.65 0.30
C HIS A 90 3.67 -21.71 0.38
N PRO A 91 2.46 -22.18 0.06
CA PRO A 91 1.25 -21.36 0.13
C PRO A 91 0.94 -20.79 1.51
N SER A 92 1.47 -21.41 2.59
CA SER A 92 1.28 -20.94 3.98
C SER A 92 1.85 -19.54 4.22
N TYR A 93 2.86 -19.11 3.46
CA TYR A 93 3.46 -17.78 3.62
C TYR A 93 2.46 -16.63 3.41
N TRP A 94 1.41 -16.84 2.59
CA TRP A 94 0.32 -15.86 2.51
C TRP A 94 -0.33 -15.66 3.88
N LYS A 95 -0.68 -16.75 4.56
CA LYS A 95 -1.30 -16.72 5.88
C LYS A 95 -0.39 -16.07 6.92
N ASP A 96 0.90 -16.39 6.90
CA ASP A 96 1.86 -15.85 7.86
C ASP A 96 1.99 -14.32 7.73
N VAL A 97 2.09 -13.83 6.49
CA VAL A 97 2.15 -12.40 6.19
C VAL A 97 0.83 -11.70 6.55
N ILE A 98 -0.31 -12.28 6.19
CA ILE A 98 -1.62 -11.68 6.45
C ILE A 98 -1.91 -11.63 7.95
N THR A 99 -1.59 -12.69 8.70
CA THR A 99 -1.68 -12.69 10.18
C THR A 99 -0.83 -11.55 10.76
N SER A 100 0.41 -11.42 10.31
CA SER A 100 1.30 -10.34 10.75
C SER A 100 0.76 -8.95 10.40
N MET A 101 0.12 -8.80 9.25
CA MET A 101 -0.57 -7.55 8.85
C MET A 101 -1.82 -7.28 9.70
N THR A 102 -2.54 -8.32 10.12
CA THR A 102 -3.66 -8.17 11.06
C THR A 102 -3.16 -7.71 12.42
N ASP A 103 -2.03 -8.26 12.91
CA ASP A 103 -1.43 -7.86 14.19
C ASP A 103 -0.97 -6.40 14.21
N VAL A 104 -0.64 -5.81 13.06
CA VAL A 104 -0.34 -4.36 12.97
C VAL A 104 -1.51 -3.51 13.48
N VAL A 105 -2.75 -4.00 13.35
CA VAL A 105 -3.98 -3.34 13.80
C VAL A 105 -4.49 -3.97 15.09
N GLY A 106 -4.72 -5.28 15.12
CA GLY A 106 -5.39 -5.96 16.23
C GLY A 106 -4.54 -6.15 17.49
N ASN A 107 -3.21 -6.09 17.40
CA ASN A 107 -2.34 -6.25 18.56
C ASN A 107 -2.11 -4.91 19.27
N ILE A 108 -2.06 -4.89 20.61
CA ILE A 108 -1.78 -3.68 21.41
C ILE A 108 -0.42 -3.04 21.10
N HIS A 109 0.54 -3.84 20.63
CA HIS A 109 1.87 -3.37 20.18
C HIS A 109 1.90 -3.06 18.67
N GLY A 110 0.77 -3.19 17.98
CA GLY A 110 0.63 -2.92 16.55
C GLY A 110 0.78 -1.43 16.24
N THR A 111 1.55 -1.11 15.21
CA THR A 111 1.83 0.29 14.83
C THR A 111 0.59 1.08 14.37
N ALA A 112 -0.53 0.41 14.05
CA ALA A 112 -1.80 1.02 13.71
C ALA A 112 -2.90 0.69 14.73
N HIS A 113 -2.56 0.21 15.93
CA HIS A 113 -3.53 -0.27 16.92
C HIS A 113 -4.63 0.74 17.27
N ALA A 114 -4.34 2.03 17.18
CA ALA A 114 -5.32 3.10 17.41
C ALA A 114 -6.59 2.96 16.55
N ILE A 115 -6.52 2.34 15.36
CA ILE A 115 -7.69 2.15 14.50
C ILE A 115 -8.53 0.93 14.87
N ASP A 116 -8.06 0.04 15.75
CA ASP A 116 -8.75 -1.20 16.12
C ASP A 116 -10.03 -0.95 16.94
N ARG A 117 -10.00 0.10 17.77
CA ARG A 117 -11.09 0.41 18.71
C ARG A 117 -12.45 0.53 18.00
N GLY A 118 -13.34 -0.42 18.26
CA GLY A 118 -14.70 -0.44 17.72
C GLY A 118 -14.81 -0.87 16.26
N LEU A 119 -13.79 -1.50 15.68
CA LEU A 119 -13.91 -2.17 14.38
C LEU A 119 -14.93 -3.32 14.46
N ARG A 120 -15.66 -3.51 13.36
CA ARG A 120 -16.65 -4.60 13.20
C ARG A 120 -16.21 -5.67 12.19
N TYR A 121 -14.98 -5.55 11.69
CA TYR A 121 -14.35 -6.41 10.71
C TYR A 121 -12.84 -6.42 10.95
N THR A 122 -12.16 -7.49 10.53
CA THR A 122 -10.70 -7.60 10.65
C THR A 122 -10.01 -6.81 9.54
N VAL A 123 -8.95 -6.08 9.88
CA VAL A 123 -8.13 -5.34 8.91
C VAL A 123 -6.73 -5.93 8.89
N ALA A 124 -6.29 -6.37 7.71
CA ALA A 124 -4.87 -6.66 7.47
C ALA A 124 -4.22 -5.40 6.87
N GLY A 125 -3.32 -4.77 7.61
CA GLY A 125 -2.74 -3.49 7.24
C GLY A 125 -1.23 -3.38 7.49
N LYS A 126 -0.62 -2.36 6.90
CA LYS A 126 0.77 -1.99 7.18
C LYS A 126 0.97 -0.49 7.07
N THR A 127 1.61 0.07 8.09
CA THR A 127 2.07 1.46 8.13
C THR A 127 3.39 1.62 7.38
N GLY A 128 3.59 2.80 6.80
CA GLY A 128 4.86 3.24 6.24
C GLY A 128 5.09 4.73 6.50
N THR A 129 6.36 5.13 6.38
CA THR A 129 6.80 6.52 6.45
C THR A 129 7.80 6.72 5.32
N ALA A 130 7.52 7.63 4.38
CA ALA A 130 8.46 7.94 3.30
C ALA A 130 9.22 9.23 3.64
N GLN A 131 10.54 9.10 3.78
CA GLN A 131 11.39 10.17 4.27
C GLN A 131 11.65 11.20 3.16
N LEU A 132 11.43 12.48 3.45
CA LEU A 132 11.66 13.55 2.48
C LEU A 132 13.06 14.16 2.56
N PHE A 133 13.70 14.12 3.74
CA PHE A 133 15.02 14.69 3.94
C PHE A 133 15.90 13.78 4.80
N GLY A 134 17.16 13.60 4.38
CA GLY A 134 18.16 12.90 5.17
C GLY A 134 18.40 13.63 6.49
N THR A 135 18.16 12.96 7.60
CA THR A 135 18.58 13.42 8.92
C THR A 135 20.11 13.46 8.91
N GLY A 136 20.71 14.64 9.14
CA GLY A 136 22.11 14.69 9.53
C GLY A 136 22.34 13.78 10.74
N GLN A 137 23.47 13.07 10.78
CA GLN A 137 23.80 12.07 11.80
C GLN A 137 23.36 12.53 13.21
N GLY A 138 22.51 11.72 13.87
CA GLY A 138 22.28 11.80 15.31
C GLY A 138 21.12 12.67 15.82
N ALA A 139 20.36 13.38 14.97
CA ALA A 139 19.24 14.19 15.45
C ALA A 139 17.90 13.44 15.37
N TYR A 140 17.43 12.88 16.49
CA TYR A 140 16.00 12.54 16.64
C TYR A 140 15.23 13.87 16.61
N ARG A 141 14.53 14.17 15.51
CA ARG A 141 13.76 15.40 15.40
C ARG A 141 12.36 15.15 15.91
N ASP A 142 11.97 15.88 16.94
CA ASP A 142 10.57 15.94 17.35
C ASP A 142 9.76 16.51 16.18
N GLU A 143 8.81 15.73 15.66
CA GLU A 143 7.97 16.11 14.54
C GLU A 143 7.16 17.39 14.81
N ALA A 144 6.90 17.71 16.09
CA ALA A 144 6.31 18.97 16.51
C ALA A 144 7.17 20.19 16.16
N THR A 145 8.50 20.02 16.10
CA THR A 145 9.47 21.07 15.81
C THR A 145 9.87 21.13 14.33
N VAL A 146 9.50 20.13 13.54
CA VAL A 146 9.81 20.06 12.10
C VAL A 146 8.76 20.84 11.31
N PRO A 147 9.17 21.85 10.49
CA PRO A 147 8.27 22.55 9.58
C PRO A 147 7.50 21.56 8.71
N ARG A 148 6.19 21.79 8.51
CA ARG A 148 5.32 20.84 7.80
C ARG A 148 5.89 20.36 6.47
N ARG A 149 6.45 21.25 5.65
CA ARG A 149 7.08 20.92 4.35
C ARG A 149 8.26 19.92 4.42
N LEU A 150 8.83 19.72 5.62
CA LEU A 150 9.96 18.83 5.88
C LEU A 150 9.54 17.55 6.61
N ARG A 151 8.25 17.40 6.95
CA ARG A 151 7.73 16.18 7.57
C ARG A 151 7.63 15.07 6.54
N ASP A 152 7.86 13.86 7.00
CA ASP A 152 7.75 12.66 6.19
C ASP A 152 6.31 12.44 5.71
N ASN A 153 6.17 11.68 4.63
CA ASN A 153 4.84 11.29 4.17
C ASN A 153 4.35 10.11 5.01
N ALA A 154 3.07 10.17 5.42
CA ALA A 154 2.42 9.08 6.11
C ALA A 154 1.79 8.12 5.11
N LEU A 155 2.10 6.83 5.22
CA LEU A 155 1.55 5.78 4.35
C LEU A 155 0.80 4.73 5.17
N PHE A 156 -0.30 4.24 4.61
CA PHE A 156 -0.97 3.04 5.08
C PHE A 156 -1.52 2.27 3.88
N ILE A 157 -1.23 0.97 3.84
CA ILE A 157 -1.89 0.04 2.93
C ILE A 157 -2.67 -0.98 3.75
N GLY A 158 -3.80 -1.43 3.25
CA GLY A 158 -4.53 -2.51 3.90
C GLY A 158 -5.73 -3.00 3.11
N PHE A 159 -6.29 -4.11 3.56
CA PHE A 159 -7.49 -4.70 2.99
C PHE A 159 -8.39 -5.26 4.09
N ALA A 160 -9.68 -5.36 3.79
CA ALA A 160 -10.70 -5.77 4.74
C ALA A 160 -11.93 -6.39 4.06
N PRO A 161 -12.67 -7.28 4.75
CA PRO A 161 -12.23 -8.06 5.92
C PRO A 161 -10.99 -8.92 5.61
N ALA A 162 -10.11 -9.19 6.58
CA ALA A 162 -8.87 -9.92 6.34
C ALA A 162 -9.09 -11.36 5.83
N GLU A 163 -10.18 -12.00 6.28
CA GLU A 163 -10.51 -13.39 5.98
C GLU A 163 -11.22 -13.56 4.63
N ASN A 164 -11.97 -12.54 4.21
CA ASN A 164 -12.65 -12.48 2.92
C ASN A 164 -12.53 -11.08 2.33
N PRO A 165 -11.38 -10.74 1.72
CA PRO A 165 -11.10 -9.36 1.32
C PRO A 165 -12.06 -8.84 0.25
N ARG A 166 -12.63 -7.66 0.53
CA ARG A 166 -13.60 -7.00 -0.34
C ARG A 166 -13.16 -5.64 -0.83
N ILE A 167 -12.31 -4.96 -0.06
CA ILE A 167 -11.74 -3.67 -0.41
C ILE A 167 -10.26 -3.66 -0.07
N VAL A 168 -9.50 -2.96 -0.91
CA VAL A 168 -8.09 -2.61 -0.69
C VAL A 168 -7.99 -1.10 -0.69
N VAL A 169 -7.21 -0.55 0.24
CA VAL A 169 -6.96 0.88 0.35
C VAL A 169 -5.45 1.13 0.44
N ALA A 170 -4.95 2.07 -0.34
CA ALA A 170 -3.63 2.65 -0.20
C ALA A 170 -3.78 4.16 0.03
N VAL A 171 -3.37 4.64 1.21
CA VAL A 171 -3.43 6.05 1.60
C VAL A 171 -2.01 6.58 1.71
N ILE A 172 -1.76 7.71 1.06
CA ILE A 172 -0.57 8.53 1.26
C ILE A 172 -1.04 9.92 1.65
N VAL A 173 -0.49 10.44 2.75
CA VAL A 173 -0.69 11.83 3.16
C VAL A 173 0.66 12.51 3.12
N GLU A 174 0.82 13.43 2.15
CA GLU A 174 2.03 14.22 2.02
C GLU A 174 2.25 15.05 3.28
N HIS A 175 3.47 15.00 3.82
CA HIS A 175 3.82 15.66 5.07
C HIS A 175 2.94 15.26 6.27
N GLY A 176 2.31 14.08 6.17
CA GLY A 176 1.38 13.55 7.15
C GLY A 176 2.05 12.90 8.36
N GLY A 177 3.37 12.76 8.35
CA GLY A 177 4.14 12.17 9.43
C GLY A 177 4.00 10.67 9.55
N TYR A 178 3.51 10.20 10.68
CA TYR A 178 3.39 8.77 10.97
C TYR A 178 2.16 8.11 10.33
N GLY A 179 2.38 7.02 9.60
CA GLY A 179 1.33 6.23 8.95
C GLY A 179 0.20 5.78 9.88
N GLY A 180 0.52 5.33 11.09
CA GLY A 180 -0.48 4.86 12.07
C GLY A 180 -1.34 5.97 12.68
N VAL A 181 -0.83 7.21 12.72
CA VAL A 181 -1.51 8.38 13.30
C VAL A 181 -2.38 9.09 12.26
N THR A 182 -1.91 9.17 11.01
CA THR A 182 -2.55 9.99 9.98
C THR A 182 -3.22 9.15 8.89
N ALA A 183 -2.47 8.25 8.24
CA ALA A 183 -2.97 7.52 7.07
C ALA A 183 -3.92 6.37 7.45
N ALA A 184 -3.64 5.65 8.54
CA ALA A 184 -4.45 4.52 8.99
C ALA A 184 -5.88 4.93 9.40
N PRO A 185 -6.11 6.03 10.16
CA PRO A 185 -7.47 6.48 10.46
C PRO A 185 -8.27 6.92 9.22
N ILE A 186 -7.60 7.46 8.20
CA ILE A 186 -8.25 7.79 6.91
C ILE A 186 -8.66 6.49 6.21
N ALA A 187 -7.77 5.51 6.14
CA ALA A 187 -8.06 4.21 5.54
C ALA A 187 -9.26 3.52 6.24
N ARG A 188 -9.30 3.55 7.58
CA ARG A 188 -10.45 3.05 8.35
C ARG A 188 -11.76 3.70 7.94
N LYS A 189 -11.81 5.03 7.81
CA LYS A 189 -13.04 5.73 7.40
C LYS A 189 -13.54 5.26 6.02
N VAL A 190 -12.63 5.04 5.08
CA VAL A 190 -12.97 4.52 3.74
C VAL A 190 -13.49 3.08 3.83
N MET A 191 -12.85 2.23 4.63
CA MET A 191 -13.28 0.85 4.83
C MET A 191 -14.63 0.77 5.55
N ASP A 192 -14.86 1.60 6.57
CA ASP A 192 -16.13 1.70 7.31
C ASP A 192 -17.26 2.10 6.36
N GLU A 193 -17.02 3.14 5.55
CA GLU A 193 -17.98 3.64 4.55
C GLU A 193 -18.36 2.55 3.54
N TYR A 194 -17.39 1.77 3.05
CA TYR A 194 -17.64 0.72 2.07
C TYR A 194 -18.31 -0.53 2.69
N LEU A 195 -17.80 -1.01 3.82
CA LEU A 195 -18.19 -2.30 4.40
C LEU A 195 -19.43 -2.23 5.29
N LEU A 196 -19.69 -1.09 5.94
CA LEU A 196 -20.79 -0.96 6.90
C LEU A 196 -22.05 -0.33 6.31
N LYS A 197 -21.96 0.33 5.15
CA LYS A 197 -23.14 0.88 4.46
C LYS A 197 -23.95 -0.13 3.67
N GLU A 198 -23.38 -1.27 3.29
CA GLU A 198 -24.13 -2.33 2.59
C GLU A 198 -25.21 -3.02 3.44
N GLY A 199 -25.46 -2.56 4.66
CA GLY A 199 -26.56 -2.99 5.52
C GLY A 199 -27.66 -1.94 5.75
N ARG A 200 -27.74 -0.88 4.94
CA ARG A 200 -28.83 0.12 4.97
C ARG A 200 -29.58 0.19 3.65
#